data_AF-B9TEV2-F1
#
_entry.id   AF-B9TEV2-F1
#
_cell.length_a   1.000
_cell.length_b   1.000
_cell.length_c   1.000
_cell.angle_alpha   90.00
_cell.angle_beta   90.00
_cell.angle_gamma   90.00
#
_symmetry.space_group_name_H-M   'P 1'
#
loop_
_entity.id
_entity.type
_entity.pdbx_description
1 polymer ?
#
loop_
_entity_poly.entity_id
_entity_poly.type
_entity_poly.pdbx_seq_one_letter_code
_entity_poly.pdbx_strand_id
1 'polypeptide(L)'
;MALRFGLNGADTPVMNITHDPVDGPDPSIFSAHAISLAVGTIRRAQGKLLPRDCVEGSAEWLVVMEAFARDVARALDAYKSD
;
A
#
# COMPACT_ATOMS: atom_id res chain seq x y z
N MET A 1 14.16 -21.53 12.41
CA MET A 1 13.48 -20.85 13.52
C MET A 1 13.88 -21.56 14.81
N ALA A 2 14.66 -20.92 15.68
CA ALA A 2 15.12 -21.54 16.91
C ALA A 2 14.91 -20.55 18.07
N LEU A 3 14.07 -20.93 19.02
CA LEU A 3 13.82 -20.19 20.25
C LEU A 3 14.82 -20.67 21.31
N ARG A 4 15.67 -19.76 21.81
CA ARG A 4 16.51 -20.02 22.98
C ARG A 4 16.00 -19.19 24.14
N PHE A 5 15.52 -19.86 25.18
CA PHE A 5 15.11 -19.24 26.44
C PHE A 5 16.30 -19.24 27.40
N GLY A 6 16.77 -18.05 27.77
CA GLY A 6 17.67 -17.85 28.91
C GLY A 6 16.87 -17.29 30.08
N LEU A 7 16.97 -17.92 31.25
CA LEU A 7 16.40 -17.43 32.50
C LEU A 7 17.51 -16.76 33.31
N ASN A 8 17.31 -15.49 33.69
CA ASN A 8 18.01 -14.86 34.79
C ASN A 8 16.98 -14.25 35.74
N GLY A 9 17.19 -14.46 37.03
CA GLY A 9 16.29 -14.04 38.10
C GLY A 9 16.07 -12.52 38.15
N ALA A 10 14.90 -12.15 38.66
CA ALA A 10 14.22 -10.84 38.63
C ALA A 10 13.27 -10.69 37.41
N ASP A 11 11.98 -10.77 37.72
CA ASP A 11 10.83 -10.85 36.84
C ASP A 11 10.68 -9.69 35.84
N THR A 12 11.25 -9.84 34.64
CA THR A 12 10.68 -9.21 33.44
C THR A 12 11.12 -9.95 32.18
N PRO A 13 10.19 -10.45 31.34
CA PRO A 13 10.55 -10.92 30.02
C PRO A 13 10.96 -9.69 29.19
N VAL A 14 12.27 -9.44 29.08
CA VAL A 14 12.80 -8.48 28.13
C VAL A 14 12.67 -9.13 26.75
N MET A 15 11.59 -8.81 26.03
CA MET A 15 11.54 -8.97 24.58
C MET A 15 12.60 -8.02 24.01
N ASN A 16 13.81 -8.54 23.81
CA ASN A 16 14.79 -7.87 22.98
C ASN A 16 14.28 -7.98 21.53
N ILE A 17 13.39 -7.06 21.16
CA ILE A 17 13.07 -6.79 19.78
C ILE A 17 14.36 -6.22 19.23
N THR A 18 15.20 -7.09 18.67
CA THR A 18 16.22 -6.67 17.74
C THR A 18 15.45 -5.92 16.65
N HIS A 19 15.46 -4.59 16.74
CA HIS A 19 15.01 -3.74 15.67
C HIS A 19 16.04 -3.92 14.56
N ASP A 20 15.87 -5.00 13.79
CA ASP A 20 16.47 -5.07 12.47
C ASP A 20 16.11 -3.75 11.79
N PRO A 21 17.10 -2.99 11.27
CA PRO A 21 16.79 -1.77 10.56
C PRO A 21 15.86 -2.18 9.43
N VAL A 22 14.58 -1.80 9.53
CA VAL A 22 13.67 -1.82 8.40
C VAL A 22 14.38 -1.00 7.33
N ASP A 23 14.91 -1.69 6.32
CA ASP A 23 15.39 -1.06 5.10
C ASP A 23 14.33 -0.04 4.69
N GLY A 24 14.76 1.20 4.44
CA GLY A 24 13.83 2.31 4.16
C GLY A 24 12.79 1.94 3.10
N PRO A 25 11.62 2.63 3.08
CA PRO A 25 10.49 2.24 2.24
C PRO A 25 10.96 1.98 0.81
N ASP A 26 10.64 0.77 0.32
CA ASP A 26 11.02 0.31 -1.01
C ASP A 26 10.68 1.39 -2.05
N PRO A 27 11.65 1.84 -2.88
CA PRO A 27 11.41 2.81 -3.95
C PRO A 27 10.20 2.48 -4.85
N SER A 28 9.86 1.19 -4.98
CA SER A 28 8.69 0.71 -5.71
C SER A 28 7.35 1.18 -5.10
N ILE A 29 7.31 1.41 -3.78
CA ILE A 29 6.14 1.94 -3.07
C ILE A 29 5.92 3.40 -3.45
N PHE A 30 6.99 4.19 -3.56
CA PHE A 30 6.89 5.59 -3.99
C PHE A 30 6.45 5.71 -5.45
N SER A 31 6.97 4.86 -6.33
CA SER A 31 6.55 4.85 -7.74
C SER A 31 5.09 4.44 -7.90
N ALA A 32 4.63 3.40 -7.20
CA ALA A 32 3.23 3.00 -7.21
C ALA A 32 2.29 4.07 -6.66
N HIS A 33 2.70 4.78 -5.60
CA HIS A 33 1.94 5.89 -5.06
C HIS A 33 1.85 7.06 -6.05
N ALA A 34 2.97 7.45 -6.67
CA ALA A 34 3.00 8.50 -7.68
C ALA A 34 2.12 8.15 -8.90
N ILE A 35 2.16 6.91 -9.37
CA ILE A 35 1.29 6.41 -10.44
C ILE A 35 -0.18 6.51 -10.03
N SER A 36 -0.53 6.11 -8.81
CA SER A 36 -1.91 6.19 -8.31
C SER A 36 -2.45 7.63 -8.27
N LEU A 37 -1.61 8.60 -7.88
CA LEU A 37 -1.95 10.02 -7.91
C LEU A 37 -2.14 10.54 -9.34
N ALA A 38 -1.26 10.16 -10.26
CA ALA A 38 -1.34 10.54 -11.68
C ALA A 38 -2.62 9.98 -12.32
N VAL A 39 -2.92 8.70 -12.12
CA VAL A 39 -4.16 8.05 -12.58
C VAL A 39 -5.38 8.76 -12.03
N GLY A 40 -5.39 9.09 -10.72
CA GLY A 40 -6.49 9.84 -10.11
C GLY A 40 -6.71 11.20 -10.76
N THR A 41 -5.63 11.90 -11.10
CA THR A 41 -5.68 13.22 -11.76
C THR A 41 -6.26 13.10 -13.17
N ILE A 42 -5.77 12.15 -13.97
CA ILE A 42 -6.26 11.89 -15.34
C ILE A 42 -7.73 11.49 -15.32
N ARG A 43 -8.12 10.61 -14.39
CA ARG A 43 -9.50 10.13 -14.27
C ARG A 43 -10.46 11.28 -13.93
N ARG A 44 -10.06 12.20 -13.06
CA ARG A 44 -10.83 13.43 -12.81
C ARG A 44 -10.92 14.33 -14.03
N ALA A 45 -9.85 14.49 -14.81
CA ALA A 45 -9.89 15.27 -16.06
C ALA A 45 -10.85 14.66 -17.10
N GLN A 46 -11.10 13.35 -17.03
CA GLN A 46 -12.11 12.65 -17.85
C GLN A 46 -13.54 12.78 -17.30
N GLY A 47 -13.77 13.51 -16.20
CA GLY A 47 -15.06 13.61 -15.54
C GLY A 47 -15.51 12.34 -14.82
N LYS A 48 -14.60 11.38 -14.60
CA LYS A 48 -14.90 10.13 -13.90
C LYS A 48 -14.72 10.31 -12.39
N LEU A 49 -15.59 9.65 -11.62
CA LEU A 49 -15.49 9.61 -10.17
C LEU A 49 -14.22 8.89 -9.70
N LEU A 50 -13.70 9.36 -8.56
CA LEU A 50 -12.69 8.67 -7.78
C LEU A 50 -13.34 8.01 -6.58
N PRO A 51 -12.73 6.95 -6.02
CA PRO A 51 -13.30 6.28 -4.85
C PRO A 51 -13.60 7.20 -3.68
N ARG A 52 -12.76 8.22 -3.45
CA ARG A 52 -12.99 9.21 -2.38
C ARG A 52 -14.21 10.10 -2.58
N ASP A 53 -14.75 10.15 -3.79
CA ASP A 53 -15.92 10.97 -4.12
C ASP A 53 -17.23 10.17 -3.88
N CYS A 54 -17.15 8.87 -3.55
CA CYS A 54 -18.28 7.99 -3.26
C CYS A 54 -18.36 7.64 -1.77
N VAL A 55 -19.54 7.26 -1.28
CA VAL A 55 -19.71 6.74 0.09
C VAL A 55 -19.01 5.39 0.21
N GLU A 56 -18.01 5.30 1.09
CA GLU A 56 -17.23 4.07 1.30
C GLU A 56 -18.13 2.87 1.63
N GLY A 57 -17.85 1.73 0.99
CA GLY A 57 -18.64 0.49 1.16
C GLY A 57 -19.98 0.46 0.41
N SER A 58 -20.41 1.55 -0.23
CA SER A 58 -21.58 1.52 -1.12
C SER A 58 -21.32 0.72 -2.40
N ALA A 59 -22.39 0.29 -3.07
CA ALA A 59 -22.30 -0.39 -4.36
C ALA A 59 -21.60 0.47 -5.43
N GLU A 60 -21.89 1.78 -5.45
CA GLU A 60 -21.23 2.73 -6.35
C GLU A 60 -19.72 2.82 -6.07
N TRP A 61 -19.34 2.89 -4.78
CA TRP A 61 -17.94 2.91 -4.38
C TRP A 61 -17.19 1.66 -4.82
N LEU A 62 -17.79 0.47 -4.68
CA LEU A 62 -17.17 -0.78 -5.12
C LEU A 62 -16.91 -0.78 -6.64
N VAL A 63 -17.87 -0.32 -7.44
CA VAL A 63 -17.73 -0.21 -8.90
C VAL A 63 -16.63 0.80 -9.28
N VAL A 64 -16.61 1.96 -8.62
CA VAL A 64 -15.59 2.99 -8.87
C VAL A 64 -14.20 2.52 -8.43
N MET A 65 -14.09 1.82 -7.31
CA MET A 65 -12.86 1.20 -6.81
C MET A 65 -12.29 0.18 -7.78
N GLU A 66 -13.11 -0.75 -8.28
CA GLU A 66 -12.64 -1.76 -9.23
C GLU A 66 -12.12 -1.11 -10.52
N ALA A 67 -12.86 -0.14 -11.05
CA ALA A 67 -12.46 0.59 -12.24
C ALA A 67 -11.17 1.41 -12.02
N PHE A 68 -11.01 2.02 -10.84
CA PHE A 68 -9.79 2.75 -10.49
C PHE A 68 -8.58 1.82 -10.32
N ALA A 69 -8.76 0.68 -9.63
CA ALA A 69 -7.71 -0.32 -9.46
C ALA A 69 -7.22 -0.87 -10.81
N ARG A 70 -8.14 -1.10 -11.76
CA ARG A 70 -7.80 -1.53 -13.12
C ARG A 70 -6.97 -0.49 -13.88
N ASP A 71 -7.29 0.79 -13.74
CA ASP A 71 -6.51 1.87 -14.35
C ASP A 71 -5.09 1.94 -13.77
N VAL A 72 -4.95 1.80 -12.44
CA VAL A 72 -3.66 1.79 -11.75
C VAL A 72 -2.82 0.56 -12.14
N ALA A 73 -3.43 -0.63 -12.17
CA ALA A 73 -2.75 -1.85 -12.58
C ALA A 73 -2.20 -1.74 -14.01
N ARG A 74 -3.03 -1.24 -14.95
CA ARG A 74 -2.58 -1.01 -16.33
C ARG A 74 -1.42 -0.02 -16.42
N ALA A 75 -1.43 1.03 -15.61
CA ALA A 75 -0.35 2.00 -15.58
C ALA A 75 0.95 1.42 -14.98
N LEU A 76 0.84 0.57 -13.95
CA LEU A 76 1.98 -0.13 -13.37
C LEU A 76 2.60 -1.15 -14.33
N ASP A 77 1.78 -1.88 -15.08
CA ASP A 77 2.27 -2.83 -16.09
C ASP A 77 2.96 -2.11 -17.24
N ALA A 78 2.43 -0.96 -17.67
CA ALA A 78 3.09 -0.10 -18.66
C ALA A 78 4.44 0.43 -18.16
N TYR A 79 4.53 0.85 -16.89
CA TYR A 79 5.78 1.32 -16.28
C TYR A 79 6.86 0.23 -16.19
N LYS A 80 6.49 -1.02 -15.92
CA LYS A 80 7.45 -2.15 -15.86
C LYS A 80 7.97 -2.60 -17.22
N SER A 81 7.30 -2.18 -18.30
CA SER A 81 7.63 -2.61 -19.67
C SER A 81 8.57 -1.65 -20.39
N ASP A 82 8.94 -0.54 -19.73
CA ASP A 82 9.86 0.51 -20.19
C ASP A 82 11.24 0.34 -19.51
#